data_AF-R6ZB31-F1
#
_entry.id   AF-R6ZB31-F1
#
_cell.length_a   1.000
_cell.length_b   1.000
_cell.length_c   1.000
_cell.angle_alpha   90.00
_cell.angle_beta   90.00
_cell.angle_gamma   90.00
#
_symmetry.space_group_name_H-M   'P 1'
#
loop_
_entity.id
_entity.type
_entity.pdbx_description
1 polymer ?
#
loop_
_entity_poly.entity_id
_entity_poly.type
_entity_poly.pdbx_seq_one_letter_code
_entity_poly.pdbx_strand_id
1 'polypeptide(L)'
;MKEKAGGSLIDREGNLTDDPEKAVGSVLLGQDFTEDYFFHGRVSSVHYNTYTEEQKESGEYGGVSSGSFNYGNSSPDLEARIKKDLDSFLASHPGVKAEDVPADLLTASGSGLDPHISPEAARVQIPAVAEHSGLSEEEISRIVEENTEGKALGVFGEERVNVLKCNLAIARAMGLI
;
A
#
# COMPACT_ATOMS: atom_id res chain seq x y z
N MET A 1 20.23 -20.82 0.75
CA MET A 1 20.11 -19.92 -0.42
C MET A 1 18.75 -20.03 -1.10
N LYS A 2 18.21 -21.23 -1.38
CA LYS A 2 16.83 -21.39 -1.90
C LYS A 2 15.75 -20.72 -1.03
N GLU A 3 15.83 -20.88 0.29
CA GLU A 3 14.95 -20.18 1.25
C GLU A 3 15.04 -18.65 1.18
N LYS A 4 16.13 -18.09 0.65
CA LYS A 4 16.28 -16.63 0.45
C LYS A 4 15.74 -16.15 -0.90
N ALA A 5 15.43 -17.05 -1.83
CA ALA A 5 14.88 -16.73 -3.15
C ALA A 5 13.33 -16.73 -3.15
N GLY A 6 12.70 -17.51 -2.27
CA GLY A 6 11.24 -17.53 -2.08
C GLY A 6 10.76 -16.91 -0.75
N GLY A 7 11.66 -16.64 0.20
CA GLY A 7 11.31 -16.28 1.58
C GLY A 7 10.65 -14.91 1.81
N SER A 8 10.26 -14.20 0.76
CA SER A 8 9.41 -13.02 0.87
C SER A 8 7.97 -13.27 0.47
N LEU A 9 7.64 -14.41 -0.16
CA LEU A 9 6.27 -14.72 -0.53
C LEU A 9 5.43 -14.97 0.72
N ILE A 10 4.18 -14.53 0.67
CA ILE A 10 3.22 -14.66 1.77
C ILE A 10 1.95 -15.35 1.26
N ASP A 11 1.41 -16.28 2.05
CA ASP A 11 0.13 -16.94 1.79
C ASP A 11 -1.05 -16.12 2.37
N ARG A 12 -2.29 -16.58 2.13
CA ARG A 12 -3.51 -15.90 2.59
C ARG A 12 -3.65 -15.90 4.12
N GLU A 13 -3.04 -16.87 4.78
CA GLU A 13 -2.96 -16.95 6.24
C GLU A 13 -1.92 -15.97 6.82
N GLY A 14 -1.13 -15.30 5.97
CA GLY A 14 -0.12 -14.33 6.36
C GLY A 14 1.23 -14.97 6.73
N ASN A 15 1.41 -16.26 6.44
CA ASN A 15 2.67 -16.96 6.69
C ASN A 15 3.61 -16.84 5.48
N LEU A 16 4.91 -16.84 5.75
CA LEU A 16 5.90 -16.96 4.69
C LEU A 16 5.81 -18.33 4.04
N THR A 17 5.83 -18.34 2.71
CA THR A 17 5.80 -19.55 1.89
C THR A 17 6.90 -19.51 0.84
N ASP A 18 7.38 -20.67 0.38
CA ASP A 18 8.21 -20.79 -0.82
C ASP A 18 7.46 -21.39 -2.01
N ASP A 19 6.16 -21.68 -1.83
CA ASP A 19 5.23 -22.22 -2.81
C ASP A 19 4.52 -21.08 -3.56
N PRO A 20 4.85 -20.83 -4.84
CA PRO A 20 4.22 -19.76 -5.62
C PRO A 20 2.73 -19.99 -5.87
N GLU A 21 2.23 -21.23 -5.82
CA GLU A 21 0.80 -21.52 -6.03
C GLU A 21 -0.06 -21.11 -4.83
N LYS A 22 0.55 -21.04 -3.64
CA LYS A 22 -0.11 -20.58 -2.41
C LYS A 22 0.10 -19.10 -2.14
N ALA A 23 1.11 -18.50 -2.76
CA ALA A 23 1.46 -17.11 -2.54
C ALA A 23 0.35 -16.18 -3.07
N VAL A 24 -0.06 -15.24 -2.22
CA VAL A 24 -0.97 -14.15 -2.59
C VAL A 24 -0.22 -12.82 -2.78
N GLY A 25 1.07 -12.80 -2.45
CA GLY A 25 1.92 -11.64 -2.66
C GLY A 25 3.33 -11.83 -2.09
N SER A 26 4.02 -10.72 -1.86
CA SER A 26 5.34 -10.68 -1.24
C SER A 26 5.38 -9.59 -0.18
N VAL A 27 5.94 -9.85 1.00
CA VAL A 27 6.10 -8.85 2.07
C VAL A 27 7.02 -7.69 1.67
N LEU A 28 7.73 -7.81 0.54
CA LEU A 28 8.67 -6.81 0.01
C LEU A 28 8.11 -6.02 -1.18
N LEU A 29 6.91 -6.35 -1.68
CA LEU A 29 6.31 -5.68 -2.84
C LEU A 29 4.92 -5.18 -2.50
N GLY A 30 4.66 -3.91 -2.79
CA GLY A 30 3.32 -3.36 -2.74
C GLY A 30 2.42 -3.96 -3.83
N GLN A 31 1.12 -3.88 -3.61
CA GLN A 31 0.07 -4.28 -4.54
C GLN A 31 -0.93 -3.12 -4.67
N ASP A 32 -1.58 -3.03 -5.82
CA ASP A 32 -2.61 -2.03 -6.07
C ASP A 32 -3.94 -2.50 -5.48
N PHE A 33 -4.25 -2.03 -4.27
CA PHE A 33 -5.53 -2.26 -3.61
C PHE A 33 -6.48 -1.14 -3.99
N THR A 34 -7.69 -1.48 -4.43
CA THR A 34 -8.65 -0.51 -4.97
C THR A 34 -9.96 -0.45 -4.18
N GLU A 35 -10.19 -1.43 -3.33
CA GLU A 35 -11.39 -1.56 -2.52
C GLU A 35 -11.33 -0.63 -1.29
N ASP A 36 -12.46 0.00 -0.98
CA ASP A 36 -12.54 1.03 0.09
C ASP A 36 -12.36 0.44 1.51
N TYR A 37 -12.52 -0.87 1.66
CA TYR A 37 -12.30 -1.59 2.91
C TYR A 37 -10.84 -2.03 3.10
N PHE A 38 -9.92 -1.62 2.22
CA PHE A 38 -8.49 -1.89 2.36
C PHE A 38 -7.68 -0.61 2.51
N PHE A 39 -6.53 -0.72 3.14
CA PHE A 39 -5.53 0.35 3.16
C PHE A 39 -4.92 0.51 1.77
N HIS A 40 -4.79 1.75 1.35
CA HIS A 40 -4.12 2.13 0.11
C HIS A 40 -2.67 2.48 0.41
N GLY A 41 -1.79 1.98 -0.46
CA GLY A 41 -0.36 2.24 -0.39
C GLY A 41 0.01 3.62 -0.92
N ARG A 42 1.31 3.82 -1.13
CA ARG A 42 1.82 5.05 -1.75
C ARG A 42 1.45 5.09 -3.24
N VAL A 43 1.55 6.26 -3.84
CA VAL A 43 1.46 6.38 -5.31
C VAL A 43 2.56 5.54 -5.97
N SER A 44 2.19 4.72 -6.95
CA SER A 44 3.12 3.95 -7.76
C SER A 44 3.19 4.52 -9.19
N SER A 45 4.41 4.69 -9.70
CA SER A 45 4.61 5.09 -11.10
C SER A 45 4.52 3.94 -12.11
N VAL A 46 4.49 2.71 -11.62
CA VAL A 46 4.49 1.47 -12.41
C VAL A 46 3.28 0.59 -12.07
N HIS A 47 2.23 1.18 -11.50
CA HIS A 47 1.02 0.48 -11.04
C HIS A 47 1.30 -0.80 -10.25
N TYR A 48 2.32 -0.83 -9.39
CA TYR A 48 2.76 -2.03 -8.67
C TYR A 48 3.04 -3.27 -9.54
N ASN A 49 3.20 -3.09 -10.86
CA ASN A 49 3.16 -4.15 -11.87
C ASN A 49 1.87 -5.01 -11.88
N THR A 50 0.77 -4.50 -11.33
CA THR A 50 -0.56 -5.12 -11.35
C THR A 50 -1.39 -4.51 -12.47
N TYR A 51 -1.45 -5.21 -13.60
CA TYR A 51 -2.20 -4.80 -14.78
C TYR A 51 -3.19 -5.91 -15.16
N THR A 52 -4.43 -5.52 -15.51
CA THR A 52 -5.41 -6.43 -16.08
C THR A 52 -4.98 -6.85 -17.50
N GLU A 53 -5.53 -7.95 -18.01
CA GLU A 53 -5.27 -8.38 -19.40
C GLU A 53 -5.70 -7.30 -20.40
N GLU A 54 -6.80 -6.59 -20.14
CA GLU A 54 -7.25 -5.46 -20.95
C GLU A 54 -6.20 -4.34 -20.98
N GLN A 55 -5.62 -3.96 -19.84
CA GLN A 55 -4.55 -2.95 -19.77
C GLN A 55 -3.26 -3.39 -20.46
N LYS A 56 -3.01 -4.70 -20.55
CA LYS A 56 -1.89 -5.24 -21.32
C LYS A 56 -2.11 -5.10 -22.81
N GLU A 57 -3.35 -5.25 -23.27
CA GLU A 57 -3.72 -5.14 -24.68
C GLU A 57 -3.91 -3.68 -25.14
N SER A 58 -4.34 -2.78 -24.24
CA SER A 58 -4.61 -1.36 -24.55
C SER A 58 -3.34 -0.52 -24.80
N GLY A 59 -2.17 -1.04 -24.43
CA GLY A 59 -0.89 -0.33 -24.51
C GLY A 59 -0.56 0.48 -23.25
N GLU A 60 -1.38 0.40 -22.20
CA GLU A 60 -1.06 0.97 -20.87
C GLU A 60 0.10 0.23 -20.19
N TYR A 61 0.22 -1.08 -20.45
CA TYR A 61 1.32 -1.88 -19.92
C TYR A 61 2.63 -1.66 -20.71
N GLY A 62 3.57 -0.96 -20.09
CA GLY A 62 4.91 -0.73 -20.64
C GLY A 62 5.92 -1.88 -20.44
N GLY A 63 5.51 -3.01 -19.85
CA GLY A 63 6.40 -4.07 -19.40
C GLY A 63 6.69 -4.01 -17.89
N VAL A 64 7.23 -5.11 -17.32
CA VAL A 64 7.62 -5.16 -15.91
C VAL A 64 8.72 -4.13 -15.64
N SER A 65 8.50 -3.25 -14.65
CA SER A 65 9.43 -2.17 -14.35
C SER A 65 9.49 -1.81 -12.86
N SER A 66 10.50 -1.02 -12.50
CA SER A 66 10.66 -0.44 -11.17
C SER A 66 11.25 0.97 -11.33
N GLY A 67 10.70 1.94 -10.62
CA GLY A 67 11.16 3.33 -10.66
C GLY A 67 10.10 4.31 -10.18
N SER A 68 10.36 5.58 -10.44
CA SER A 68 9.47 6.70 -10.12
C SER A 68 9.33 7.64 -11.30
N PHE A 69 8.36 8.56 -11.23
CA PHE A 69 8.14 9.57 -12.26
C PHE A 69 9.31 10.57 -12.43
N ASN A 70 10.21 10.67 -11.44
CA ASN A 70 11.40 11.53 -11.44
C ASN A 70 11.14 13.02 -11.72
N TYR A 71 9.96 13.53 -11.35
CA TYR A 71 9.66 14.96 -11.46
C TYR A 71 10.54 15.80 -10.54
N GLY A 72 11.02 16.94 -11.03
CA GLY A 72 11.66 17.96 -10.19
C GLY A 72 10.63 18.76 -9.37
N ASN A 73 11.07 19.34 -8.25
CA ASN A 73 10.19 20.09 -7.33
C ASN A 73 9.47 21.29 -7.97
N SER A 74 10.02 21.87 -9.04
CA SER A 74 9.41 22.97 -9.80
C SER A 74 8.57 22.50 -10.99
N SER A 75 8.32 21.19 -11.11
CA SER A 75 7.56 20.64 -12.24
C SER A 75 6.07 20.94 -12.09
N PRO A 76 5.41 21.54 -13.11
CA PRO A 76 3.96 21.71 -13.10
C PRO A 76 3.22 20.37 -13.11
N ASP A 77 3.80 19.31 -13.68
CA ASP A 77 3.20 17.98 -13.72
C ASP A 77 3.16 17.33 -12.32
N LEU A 78 4.20 17.59 -11.50
CA LEU A 78 4.22 17.17 -10.10
C LEU A 78 3.08 17.83 -9.32
N GLU A 79 2.91 19.14 -9.49
CA GLU A 79 1.85 19.91 -8.84
C GLU A 79 0.46 19.40 -9.26
N ALA A 80 0.23 19.21 -10.57
CA ALA A 80 -1.03 18.72 -11.09
C ALA A 80 -1.39 17.33 -10.56
N ARG A 81 -0.42 16.41 -10.54
CA ARG A 81 -0.62 15.04 -10.02
C ARG A 81 -0.91 15.05 -8.52
N ILE A 82 -0.16 15.80 -7.71
CA ILE A 82 -0.42 15.88 -6.26
C ILE A 82 -1.83 16.41 -5.98
N LYS A 83 -2.27 17.45 -6.70
CA LYS A 83 -3.64 17.98 -6.55
C LYS A 83 -4.69 16.92 -6.87
N LYS A 84 -4.53 16.21 -7.99
CA LYS A 84 -5.44 15.14 -8.39
C LYS A 84 -5.48 14.01 -7.35
N ASP A 85 -4.33 13.56 -6.88
CA ASP A 85 -4.22 12.46 -5.92
C ASP A 85 -4.82 12.87 -4.57
N LEU A 86 -4.58 14.10 -4.13
CA LEU A 86 -5.18 14.67 -2.93
C LEU A 86 -6.72 14.77 -3.05
N ASP A 87 -7.24 15.31 -4.14
CA ASP A 87 -8.68 15.41 -4.36
C ASP A 87 -9.35 14.01 -4.35
N SER A 88 -8.70 13.02 -4.96
CA SER A 88 -9.17 11.63 -4.99
C SER A 88 -9.14 10.98 -3.60
N PHE A 89 -8.08 11.24 -2.83
CA PHE A 89 -7.96 10.76 -1.46
C PHE A 89 -9.05 11.36 -0.55
N LEU A 90 -9.26 12.67 -0.61
CA LEU A 90 -10.29 13.35 0.19
C LEU A 90 -11.71 12.92 -0.18
N ALA A 91 -11.95 12.56 -1.44
CA ALA A 91 -13.25 12.05 -1.89
C ALA A 91 -13.58 10.67 -1.30
N SER A 92 -12.57 9.80 -1.13
CA SER A 92 -12.72 8.46 -0.54
C SER A 92 -12.63 8.46 1.00
N HIS A 93 -12.15 9.55 1.60
CA HIS A 93 -11.98 9.70 3.05
C HIS A 93 -12.74 10.90 3.61
N PRO A 94 -14.09 10.84 3.68
CA PRO A 94 -14.89 11.95 4.18
C PRO A 94 -14.51 12.35 5.60
N GLY A 95 -14.33 13.67 5.82
CA GLY A 95 -13.97 14.22 7.12
C GLY A 95 -12.47 14.40 7.35
N VAL A 96 -11.61 13.79 6.54
CA VAL A 96 -10.18 14.11 6.51
C VAL A 96 -9.98 15.47 5.84
N LYS A 97 -9.10 16.30 6.40
CA LYS A 97 -8.70 17.57 5.79
C LYS A 97 -7.39 17.41 5.03
N ALA A 98 -7.18 18.25 4.02
CA ALA A 98 -5.95 18.24 3.22
C ALA A 98 -4.67 18.36 4.06
N GLU A 99 -4.70 19.14 5.15
CA GLU A 99 -3.58 19.34 6.07
C GLU A 99 -3.24 18.11 6.93
N ASP A 100 -4.19 17.19 7.07
CA ASP A 100 -4.05 15.95 7.84
C ASP A 100 -3.56 14.79 6.96
N VAL A 101 -3.46 14.96 5.62
CA VAL A 101 -3.03 13.91 4.69
C VAL A 101 -1.51 13.79 4.70
N PRO A 102 -0.94 12.65 5.14
CA PRO A 102 0.51 12.48 5.18
C PRO A 102 1.14 12.47 3.79
N ALA A 103 2.34 13.04 3.68
CA ALA A 103 2.98 13.28 2.39
C ALA A 103 3.35 11.99 1.63
N ASP A 104 3.57 10.87 2.31
CA ASP A 104 3.88 9.58 1.70
C ASP A 104 2.71 8.99 0.91
N LEU A 105 1.45 9.32 1.26
CA LEU A 105 0.27 8.98 0.46
C LEU A 105 0.17 9.77 -0.85
N LEU A 106 0.78 10.95 -0.91
CA LEU A 106 0.75 11.83 -2.10
C LEU A 106 2.04 11.78 -2.93
N THR A 107 3.11 11.20 -2.36
CA THR A 107 4.42 11.14 -3.00
C THR A 107 4.77 9.73 -3.44
N ALA A 108 5.09 9.60 -4.73
CA ALA A 108 5.46 8.32 -5.30
C ALA A 108 6.76 7.79 -4.68
N SER A 109 6.80 6.48 -4.44
CA SER A 109 8.02 5.83 -3.96
C SER A 109 9.11 5.81 -5.04
N GLY A 110 10.37 5.65 -4.62
CA GLY A 110 11.51 5.58 -5.56
C GLY A 110 11.52 4.31 -6.40
N SER A 111 11.00 3.20 -5.86
CA SER A 111 10.91 1.90 -6.55
C SER A 111 9.62 1.73 -7.36
N GLY A 112 8.55 2.46 -7.00
CA GLY A 112 7.20 2.22 -7.51
C GLY A 112 6.60 0.90 -6.99
N LEU A 113 7.25 0.24 -6.03
CA LEU A 113 6.87 -1.08 -5.51
C LEU A 113 6.92 -1.14 -3.98
N ASP A 114 6.91 0.02 -3.32
CA ASP A 114 7.04 0.13 -1.87
C ASP A 114 5.84 -0.55 -1.16
N PRO A 115 6.07 -1.57 -0.33
CA PRO A 115 5.01 -2.23 0.42
C PRO A 115 4.59 -1.45 1.68
N HIS A 116 5.25 -0.33 1.96
CA HIS A 116 5.07 0.39 3.21
C HIS A 116 4.47 1.79 3.06
N ILE A 117 3.76 2.17 4.12
CA ILE A 117 3.35 3.54 4.43
C ILE A 117 3.79 3.88 5.86
N SER A 118 3.79 5.15 6.23
CA SER A 118 4.02 5.58 7.61
C SER A 118 2.83 5.19 8.51
N PRO A 119 3.05 5.06 9.83
CA PRO A 119 1.95 4.86 10.78
C PRO A 119 0.91 5.98 10.74
N GLU A 120 1.29 7.21 10.40
CA GLU A 120 0.36 8.33 10.25
C GLU A 120 -0.53 8.17 9.02
N ALA A 121 0.06 7.73 7.89
CA ALA A 121 -0.68 7.41 6.67
C ALA A 121 -1.66 6.25 6.85
N ALA A 122 -1.33 5.26 7.69
CA ALA A 122 -2.30 4.23 8.06
C ALA A 122 -3.42 4.82 8.92
N ARG A 123 -3.08 5.62 9.95
CA ARG A 123 -4.06 6.20 10.89
C ARG A 123 -5.12 7.06 10.21
N VAL A 124 -4.74 7.89 9.24
CA VAL A 124 -5.70 8.77 8.54
C VAL A 124 -6.74 7.98 7.72
N GLN A 125 -6.45 6.73 7.35
CA GLN A 125 -7.34 5.86 6.59
C GLN A 125 -8.30 5.04 7.48
N ILE A 126 -8.00 4.89 8.78
CA ILE A 126 -8.75 4.02 9.70
C ILE A 126 -10.26 4.25 9.67
N PRO A 127 -10.80 5.49 9.74
CA PRO A 127 -12.24 5.70 9.76
C PRO A 127 -12.94 5.20 8.49
N ALA A 128 -12.34 5.47 7.32
CA ALA A 128 -12.90 5.03 6.03
C ALA A 128 -12.85 3.50 5.91
N VAL A 129 -11.72 2.88 6.29
CA VAL A 129 -11.59 1.42 6.28
C VAL A 129 -12.60 0.77 7.26
N ALA A 130 -12.83 1.37 8.43
CA ALA A 130 -13.81 0.90 9.41
C ALA A 130 -15.23 0.92 8.85
N GLU A 131 -15.61 2.04 8.23
CA GLU A 131 -16.92 2.22 7.63
C GLU A 131 -17.20 1.17 6.54
N HIS A 132 -16.25 0.92 5.64
CA HIS A 132 -16.45 0.03 4.49
C HIS A 132 -16.22 -1.45 4.82
N SER A 133 -15.38 -1.77 5.80
CA SER A 133 -15.15 -3.16 6.23
C SER A 133 -16.20 -3.67 7.22
N GLY A 134 -16.87 -2.77 7.94
CA GLY A 134 -17.76 -3.12 9.05
C GLY A 134 -17.04 -3.54 10.34
N LEU A 135 -15.71 -3.43 10.37
CA LEU A 135 -14.89 -3.66 11.56
C LEU A 135 -14.84 -2.40 12.44
N SER A 136 -14.54 -2.58 13.72
CA SER A 136 -14.35 -1.44 14.64
C SER A 136 -13.03 -0.70 14.36
N GLU A 137 -13.01 0.62 14.60
CA GLU A 137 -11.77 1.41 14.50
C GLU A 137 -10.68 0.87 15.44
N GLU A 138 -11.04 0.35 16.62
CA GLU A 138 -10.10 -0.26 17.56
C GLU A 138 -9.47 -1.54 17.02
N GLU A 139 -10.26 -2.36 16.31
CA GLU A 139 -9.75 -3.58 15.67
C GLU A 139 -8.80 -3.26 14.52
N ILE A 140 -9.15 -2.27 13.70
CA ILE A 140 -8.29 -1.80 12.59
C ILE A 140 -7.02 -1.16 13.14
N SER A 141 -7.11 -0.36 14.20
CA SER A 141 -5.95 0.25 14.87
C SER A 141 -4.98 -0.83 15.37
N ARG A 142 -5.50 -1.90 16.00
CA ARG A 142 -4.69 -3.05 16.43
C ARG A 142 -4.04 -3.75 15.23
N ILE A 143 -4.75 -3.95 14.12
CA ILE A 143 -4.18 -4.52 12.90
C ILE A 143 -3.00 -3.67 12.40
N VAL A 144 -3.14 -2.34 12.40
CA VAL A 144 -2.05 -1.42 12.03
C VAL A 144 -0.86 -1.58 12.97
N GLU A 145 -1.08 -1.59 14.28
CA GLU A 145 -0.03 -1.76 15.29
C GLU A 145 0.73 -3.08 15.13
N GLU A 146 0.01 -4.19 14.97
CA GLU A 146 0.59 -5.54 14.78
C GLU A 146 1.43 -5.65 13.51
N ASN A 147 1.14 -4.82 12.51
CA ASN A 147 1.83 -4.79 11.22
C ASN A 147 2.76 -3.57 11.05
N THR A 148 3.03 -2.85 12.16
CA THR A 148 4.02 -1.77 12.21
C THR A 148 5.39 -2.34 12.53
N GLU A 149 6.34 -2.14 11.63
CA GLU A 149 7.75 -2.46 11.83
C GLU A 149 8.47 -1.26 12.45
N GLY A 150 9.18 -1.51 13.55
CA GLY A 150 10.00 -0.50 14.21
C GLY A 150 11.31 -0.20 13.49
N LYS A 151 12.01 0.84 13.95
CA LYS A 151 13.33 1.22 13.44
C LYS A 151 14.35 0.09 13.61
N ALA A 152 15.20 -0.12 12.61
CA ALA A 152 16.26 -1.11 12.71
C ALA A 152 17.26 -0.71 13.82
N LEU A 153 17.52 -1.64 14.74
CA LEU A 153 18.30 -1.39 15.96
C LEU A 153 17.79 -0.21 16.81
N GLY A 154 16.52 0.18 16.64
CA GLY A 154 15.90 1.32 17.32
C GLY A 154 16.31 2.70 16.82
N VAL A 155 17.26 2.80 15.87
CA VAL A 155 17.83 4.09 15.45
C VAL A 155 17.90 4.30 13.93
N PHE A 156 17.85 3.24 13.14
CA PHE A 156 17.97 3.33 11.68
C PHE A 156 16.61 3.23 11.00
N GLY A 157 16.31 4.23 10.16
CA GLY A 157 15.07 4.31 9.41
C GLY A 157 13.91 4.88 10.20
N GLU A 158 12.71 4.62 9.70
CA GLU A 158 11.44 5.10 10.23
C GLU A 158 10.55 3.91 10.60
N GLU A 159 9.55 4.16 11.44
CA GLU A 159 8.48 3.19 11.64
C GLU A 159 7.65 3.10 10.37
N ARG A 160 7.23 1.90 10.01
CA ARG A 160 6.56 1.65 8.73
C ARG A 160 5.53 0.54 8.86
N VAL A 161 4.40 0.70 8.21
CA VAL A 161 3.28 -0.24 8.21
C VAL A 161 3.29 -1.02 6.91
N ASN A 162 3.25 -2.35 6.97
CA ASN A 162 3.18 -3.17 5.76
C ASN A 162 1.74 -3.31 5.27
N VAL A 163 1.43 -2.71 4.12
CA VAL A 163 0.06 -2.59 3.59
C VAL A 163 -0.55 -3.96 3.28
N LEU A 164 0.21 -4.86 2.63
CA LEU A 164 -0.27 -6.20 2.30
C LEU A 164 -0.65 -6.99 3.55
N LYS A 165 0.19 -6.96 4.60
CA LYS A 165 -0.13 -7.68 5.84
C LYS A 165 -1.36 -7.11 6.55
N CYS A 166 -1.51 -5.78 6.58
CA CYS A 166 -2.74 -5.16 7.09
C CYS A 166 -3.97 -5.64 6.32
N ASN A 167 -3.93 -5.60 4.99
CA ASN A 167 -5.07 -5.97 4.16
C ASN A 167 -5.40 -7.47 4.24
N LEU A 168 -4.42 -8.35 4.41
CA LEU A 168 -4.68 -9.77 4.71
C LEU A 168 -5.37 -9.96 6.07
N ALA A 169 -4.97 -9.19 7.10
CA ALA A 169 -5.63 -9.24 8.40
C ALA A 169 -7.08 -8.71 8.34
N ILE A 170 -7.31 -7.61 7.61
CA ILE A 170 -8.66 -7.08 7.35
C ILE A 170 -9.51 -8.11 6.60
N ALA A 171 -9.01 -8.68 5.51
CA ALA A 171 -9.72 -9.68 4.71
C ALA A 171 -10.14 -10.89 5.55
N ARG A 172 -9.27 -11.34 6.45
CA ARG A 172 -9.57 -12.45 7.38
C ARG A 172 -10.61 -12.07 8.42
N ALA A 173 -10.51 -10.88 9.01
CA ALA A 173 -11.49 -10.39 9.98
C ALA A 173 -12.89 -10.22 9.33
N MET A 174 -12.93 -9.86 8.05
CA MET A 174 -14.16 -9.81 7.24
C MET A 174 -14.64 -11.18 6.73
N GLY A 175 -13.83 -12.25 6.86
CA GLY A 175 -14.15 -13.59 6.36
C GLY A 175 -14.09 -13.73 4.83
N LEU A 176 -13.31 -12.89 4.15
CA LEU A 176 -13.08 -12.95 2.71
C LEU A 176 -12.07 -14.05 2.32
N ILE A 177 -11.18 -14.42 3.24
CA ILE A 177 -10.14 -15.45 3.09
C ILE A 177 -10.02 -16.34 4.32
#